data_AF-A0A2S1QWU0-F1
#
_entry.id   AF-A0A2S1QWU0-F1
#
_cell.length_a   1.000
_cell.length_b   1.000
_cell.length_c   1.000
_cell.angle_alpha   90.00
_cell.angle_beta   90.00
_cell.angle_gamma   90.00
#
_symmetry.space_group_name_H-M   'P 1'
#
loop_
_entity.id
_entity.type
_entity.pdbx_description
1 polymer ?
#
loop_
_entity_poly.entity_id
_entity_poly.type
_entity_poly.pdbx_seq_one_letter_code
_entity_poly.pdbx_strand_id
1 'polypeptide(L)'
;MTNALTRLFTATVALLSFTAFGQVQQEVAPPYNIKTVSFTENTQNVYPYFRLGESIQLVFDDLFGNEANYYYSIQHCNYDWTPSSQLTVNDYLNGFDSQRIQTYENSFNTLQIYSRYTLTFPNKFTSIKLSGNYIIKILNEDRDVVFSRRVIVYEDRVSVPVQVKRARGMAERDGKQNLDFAIKTDAFVFQSPLQNVKVALFQNGRFDNAIYNVKPQYTIGNDLIYKYDRETQFWAGNEYLYFENKDIRNAVNNVLRISAGEVYNTILYVSNARASKPYTYFPDVNGNFVTKNINLSATNPFLESDYTWVFFSLSAPEFFEKKDIYVNGMFNNYAKTDEYKMEYNEKTSLYEKAIMMKQGFNNFMYVVADKNGKVDGENAIDGNFYQTENDYNIFVYYRQNNERYDRVIGRGTANSSDIIN
;
A
#
# COMPACT_ATOMS: atom_id res chain seq x y z
N MET A 1 17.69 80.04 7.54
CA MET A 1 18.60 78.90 7.27
C MET A 1 18.19 77.74 8.15
N THR A 2 17.95 76.58 7.53
CA THR A 2 18.21 75.20 8.05
C THR A 2 17.49 74.78 9.35
N ASN A 3 16.50 73.88 9.26
CA ASN A 3 16.60 72.40 9.48
C ASN A 3 16.59 72.06 11.00
N ALA A 4 15.90 71.05 11.55
CA ALA A 4 15.41 69.81 10.97
C ALA A 4 14.48 69.04 11.94
N LEU A 5 13.54 68.30 11.34
CA LEU A 5 13.20 66.90 11.64
C LEU A 5 12.41 66.55 12.91
N THR A 6 11.09 66.76 12.82
CA THR A 6 10.08 65.89 13.44
C THR A 6 10.09 64.54 12.71
N ARG A 7 10.51 63.45 13.37
CA ARG A 7 10.45 62.09 12.80
C ARG A 7 9.03 61.51 12.97
N LEU A 8 8.25 61.47 11.89
CA LEU A 8 7.12 60.54 11.79
C LEU A 8 7.67 59.14 11.53
N PHE A 9 7.38 58.21 12.43
CA PHE A 9 7.61 56.78 12.22
C PHE A 9 6.32 56.18 11.63
N THR A 10 6.26 56.03 10.31
CA THR A 10 5.23 55.25 9.62
C THR A 10 5.64 53.78 9.70
N ALA A 11 4.97 53.00 10.56
CA ALA A 11 5.13 51.55 10.60
C ALA A 11 4.25 50.91 9.52
N THR A 12 4.84 50.57 8.38
CA THR A 12 4.18 49.79 7.33
C THR A 12 4.16 48.31 7.77
N VAL A 13 2.99 47.83 8.21
CA VAL A 13 2.79 46.40 8.50
C VAL A 13 2.63 45.66 7.16
N ALA A 14 3.67 44.95 6.76
CA ALA A 14 3.60 44.02 5.64
C ALA A 14 2.83 42.76 6.08
N LEU A 15 1.59 42.61 5.59
CA LEU A 15 0.85 41.35 5.65
C LEU A 15 1.53 40.33 4.72
N LEU A 16 2.45 39.56 5.29
CA LEU A 16 2.94 38.32 4.68
C LEU A 16 1.82 37.29 4.78
N SER A 17 1.09 37.11 3.69
CA SER A 17 0.19 35.97 3.51
C SER A 17 1.02 34.69 3.50
N PHE A 18 1.20 34.06 4.67
CA PHE A 18 1.70 32.70 4.75
C PHE A 18 0.65 31.78 4.13
N THR A 19 0.86 31.39 2.88
CA THR A 19 0.15 30.24 2.32
C THR A 19 0.68 29.00 3.05
N ALA A 20 -0.05 28.57 4.07
CA ALA A 20 0.18 27.26 4.68
C ALA A 20 -0.16 26.21 3.62
N PHE A 21 0.86 25.70 2.93
CA PHE A 21 0.69 24.52 2.11
C PHE A 21 0.36 23.35 3.04
N GLY A 22 -0.78 22.70 2.80
CA GLY A 22 -1.17 21.51 3.57
C GLY A 22 -0.08 20.44 3.41
N GLN A 23 0.37 19.88 4.54
CA GLN A 23 1.38 18.83 4.52
C GLN A 23 0.79 17.56 3.90
N VAL A 24 1.50 16.99 2.92
CA VAL A 24 1.21 15.68 2.35
C VAL A 24 1.04 14.67 3.48
N GLN A 25 -0.12 14.02 3.53
CA GLN A 25 -0.36 13.02 4.55
C GLN A 25 0.40 11.74 4.21
N GLN A 26 1.29 11.36 5.12
CA GLN A 26 1.99 10.09 5.10
C GLN A 26 1.23 9.09 5.97
N GLU A 27 1.32 7.81 5.61
CA GLU A 27 0.81 6.76 6.48
C GLU A 27 1.68 6.65 7.73
N VAL A 28 1.04 6.56 8.90
CA VAL A 28 1.68 6.15 10.14
C VAL A 28 1.68 4.62 10.18
N ALA A 29 2.87 4.03 10.26
CA ALA A 29 3.04 2.59 10.41
C ALA A 29 2.51 2.12 11.78
N PRO A 30 1.91 0.92 11.86
CA PRO A 30 1.41 0.40 13.13
C PRO A 30 2.55 0.19 14.15
N PRO A 31 2.28 0.41 15.45
CA PRO A 31 3.20 -0.01 16.51
C PRO A 31 3.27 -1.52 16.55
N TYR A 32 4.27 -2.04 17.27
CA TYR A 32 4.57 -3.47 17.29
C TYR A 32 3.36 -4.35 17.67
N ASN A 33 2.53 -3.94 18.62
CA ASN A 33 1.38 -4.71 19.07
C ASN A 33 0.25 -4.81 18.03
N ILE A 34 0.20 -3.92 17.04
CA ILE A 34 -0.81 -3.96 15.99
C ILE A 34 -0.29 -4.73 14.79
N LYS A 35 -0.95 -5.85 14.47
CA LYS A 35 -0.57 -6.77 13.39
C LYS A 35 -1.71 -7.06 12.44
N THR A 36 -1.36 -7.63 11.29
CA THR A 36 -2.31 -8.14 10.29
C THR A 36 -3.33 -7.06 9.86
N VAL A 37 -2.85 -5.82 9.72
CA VAL A 37 -3.67 -4.70 9.26
C VAL A 37 -3.99 -4.89 7.78
N SER A 38 -5.24 -5.12 7.44
CA SER A 38 -5.65 -5.40 6.06
C SER A 38 -7.04 -4.91 5.73
N PHE A 39 -7.25 -4.63 4.46
CA PHE A 39 -8.58 -4.44 3.91
C PHE A 39 -9.12 -5.76 3.39
N THR A 40 -10.38 -6.06 3.67
CA THR A 40 -10.99 -7.34 3.33
C THR A 40 -12.31 -7.19 2.58
N GLU A 41 -12.53 -8.09 1.63
CA GLU A 41 -13.82 -8.29 0.95
C GLU A 41 -14.12 -9.79 0.95
N ASN A 42 -15.32 -10.18 1.39
CA ASN A 42 -15.70 -11.60 1.50
C ASN A 42 -14.63 -12.46 2.19
N THR A 43 -14.03 -11.93 3.26
CA THR A 43 -12.93 -12.54 4.05
C THR A 43 -11.58 -12.68 3.34
N GLN A 44 -11.46 -12.25 2.08
CA GLN A 44 -10.20 -12.20 1.34
C GLN A 44 -9.56 -10.82 1.49
N ASN A 45 -8.24 -10.79 1.57
CA ASN A 45 -7.49 -9.54 1.60
C ASN A 45 -7.50 -8.89 0.21
N VAL A 46 -7.76 -7.59 0.14
CA VAL A 46 -7.85 -6.81 -1.11
C VAL A 46 -7.01 -5.54 -1.04
N TYR A 47 -6.56 -5.06 -2.20
CA TYR A 47 -5.94 -3.73 -2.29
C TYR A 47 -6.94 -2.65 -1.85
N PRO A 48 -6.48 -1.51 -1.29
CA PRO A 48 -7.36 -0.50 -0.70
C PRO A 48 -8.02 0.40 -1.76
N TYR A 49 -8.70 -0.23 -2.72
CA TYR A 49 -9.36 0.39 -3.86
C TYR A 49 -10.82 -0.04 -3.88
N PHE A 50 -11.73 0.89 -3.65
CA PHE A 50 -13.15 0.58 -3.50
C PHE A 50 -14.00 1.46 -4.40
N ARG A 51 -15.03 0.91 -5.01
CA ARG A 51 -15.98 1.74 -5.73
C ARG A 51 -16.83 2.53 -4.74
N LEU A 52 -17.20 3.75 -5.10
CA LEU A 52 -18.09 4.58 -4.30
C LEU A 52 -19.42 3.85 -4.07
N GLY A 53 -19.75 3.63 -2.80
CA GLY A 53 -20.94 2.89 -2.37
C GLY A 53 -20.69 1.42 -2.00
N GLU A 54 -19.52 0.86 -2.30
CA GLU A 54 -19.12 -0.47 -1.84
C GLU A 54 -18.74 -0.47 -0.35
N SER A 55 -18.77 -1.66 0.24
CA SER A 55 -18.38 -1.87 1.63
C SER A 55 -16.86 -1.88 1.75
N ILE A 56 -16.33 -1.07 2.67
CA ILE A 56 -14.92 -1.04 3.03
C ILE A 56 -14.78 -1.69 4.40
N GLN A 57 -14.06 -2.80 4.50
CA GLN A 57 -13.76 -3.43 5.77
C GLN A 57 -12.25 -3.39 6.03
N LEU A 58 -11.86 -2.81 7.17
CA LEU A 58 -10.50 -2.77 7.69
C LEU A 58 -10.44 -3.66 8.93
N VAL A 59 -9.51 -4.62 8.93
CA VAL A 59 -9.26 -5.54 10.04
C VAL A 59 -7.84 -5.36 10.55
N PHE A 60 -7.64 -5.56 11.85
CA PHE A 60 -6.33 -5.62 12.47
C PHE A 60 -6.42 -6.37 13.80
N ASP A 61 -5.30 -6.91 14.27
CA ASP A 61 -5.22 -7.57 15.57
C ASP A 61 -4.32 -6.75 16.51
N ASP A 62 -4.72 -6.66 17.79
CA ASP A 62 -3.90 -6.14 18.88
C ASP A 62 -3.38 -7.30 19.74
N LEU A 63 -2.06 -7.49 19.74
CA LEU A 63 -1.38 -8.59 20.43
C LEU A 63 -1.38 -8.47 21.96
N PHE A 64 -1.91 -7.40 22.55
CA PHE A 64 -2.08 -7.33 24.01
C PHE A 64 -3.29 -8.12 24.52
N GLY A 65 -4.32 -8.31 23.70
CA GLY A 65 -5.54 -9.02 24.13
C GLY A 65 -6.31 -8.33 25.26
N ASN A 66 -6.16 -7.02 25.39
CA ASN A 66 -6.69 -6.22 26.51
C ASN A 66 -7.97 -5.44 26.17
N GLU A 67 -8.55 -5.68 24.98
CA GLU A 67 -9.78 -5.02 24.53
C GLU A 67 -9.71 -3.48 24.57
N ALA A 68 -8.54 -2.91 24.23
CA ALA A 68 -8.33 -1.47 24.19
C ALA A 68 -9.39 -0.71 23.36
N ASN A 69 -9.64 0.53 23.76
CA ASN A 69 -10.55 1.43 23.07
C ASN A 69 -9.85 2.07 21.86
N TYR A 70 -10.10 1.54 20.66
CA TYR A 70 -9.70 2.18 19.41
C TYR A 70 -10.84 3.01 18.81
N TYR A 71 -10.48 4.16 18.25
CA TYR A 71 -11.36 5.06 17.52
C TYR A 71 -10.86 5.22 16.07
N TYR A 72 -11.68 5.77 15.18
CA TYR A 72 -11.24 6.05 13.81
C TYR A 72 -11.57 7.48 13.38
N SER A 73 -10.72 8.06 12.53
CA SER A 73 -11.01 9.30 11.79
C SER A 73 -10.78 9.09 10.29
N ILE A 74 -11.55 9.77 9.45
CA ILE A 74 -11.44 9.67 7.98
C ILE A 74 -11.14 11.05 7.42
N GLN A 75 -10.01 11.17 6.72
CA GLN A 75 -9.57 12.41 6.08
C GLN A 75 -9.64 12.28 4.56
N HIS A 76 -10.45 13.11 3.90
CA HIS A 76 -10.40 13.25 2.44
C HIS A 76 -9.14 13.99 2.02
N CYS A 77 -8.48 13.50 0.97
CA CYS A 77 -7.25 14.04 0.42
C CYS A 77 -7.39 14.29 -1.10
N ASN A 78 -6.58 15.21 -1.60
CA ASN A 78 -6.40 15.46 -3.02
C ASN A 78 -5.52 14.38 -3.67
N TYR A 79 -5.29 14.51 -4.97
CA TYR A 79 -4.44 13.63 -5.77
C TYR A 79 -3.06 13.36 -5.17
N ASP A 80 -2.45 14.40 -4.59
CA ASP A 80 -1.11 14.39 -4.00
C ASP A 80 -1.09 13.99 -2.52
N TRP A 81 -2.20 13.47 -2.00
CA TRP A 81 -2.41 13.12 -0.59
C TRP A 81 -2.36 14.31 0.38
N THR A 82 -2.45 15.55 -0.11
CA THR A 82 -2.71 16.70 0.77
C THR A 82 -4.17 16.69 1.24
N PRO A 83 -4.48 17.06 2.50
CA PRO A 83 -5.88 17.17 2.94
C PRO A 83 -6.66 18.14 2.05
N SER A 84 -7.88 17.77 1.66
CA SER A 84 -8.73 18.64 0.84
C SER A 84 -9.30 19.79 1.66
N SER A 85 -8.53 20.88 1.78
CA SER A 85 -8.84 22.05 2.62
C SER A 85 -10.13 22.79 2.28
N GLN A 86 -10.68 22.57 1.08
CA GLN A 86 -11.96 23.15 0.63
C GLN A 86 -13.18 22.29 0.97
N LEU A 87 -12.96 21.13 1.58
CA LEU A 87 -14.01 20.23 2.06
C LEU A 87 -14.02 20.20 3.59
N THR A 88 -15.23 20.17 4.14
CA THR A 88 -15.50 19.84 5.55
C THR A 88 -15.86 18.36 5.66
N VAL A 89 -15.78 17.78 6.87
CA VAL A 89 -16.14 16.38 7.12
C VAL A 89 -17.56 16.05 6.59
N ASN A 90 -18.51 16.96 6.76
CA ASN A 90 -19.89 16.80 6.31
C ASN A 90 -20.06 16.79 4.77
N ASP A 91 -19.11 17.37 4.04
CA ASP A 91 -19.11 17.33 2.57
C ASP A 91 -18.86 15.89 2.07
N TYR A 92 -17.93 15.16 2.70
CA TYR A 92 -17.48 13.85 2.21
C TYR A 92 -17.95 12.65 3.04
N LEU A 93 -18.45 12.85 4.27
CA LEU A 93 -19.08 11.80 5.08
C LEU A 93 -20.56 12.07 5.32
N ASN A 94 -21.34 10.99 5.40
CA ASN A 94 -22.61 11.00 6.11
C ASN A 94 -22.38 10.55 7.55
N GLY A 95 -22.84 11.36 8.51
CA GLY A 95 -22.64 11.12 9.94
C GLY A 95 -21.32 11.69 10.47
N PHE A 96 -20.70 11.01 11.43
CA PHE A 96 -19.55 11.53 12.18
C PHE A 96 -18.32 10.64 12.03
N ASP A 97 -17.15 11.21 12.23
CA ASP A 97 -15.93 10.44 12.48
C ASP A 97 -15.67 10.35 13.99
N SER A 98 -14.47 9.94 14.38
CA SER A 98 -14.01 9.85 15.77
C SER A 98 -14.81 8.90 16.66
N GLN A 99 -15.48 7.92 16.04
CA GLN A 99 -16.29 6.90 16.72
C GLN A 99 -15.43 5.73 17.20
N ARG A 100 -15.83 5.12 18.31
CA ARG A 100 -15.18 3.90 18.84
C ARG A 100 -15.48 2.72 17.91
N ILE A 101 -14.49 1.89 17.65
CA ILE A 101 -14.67 0.60 16.98
C ILE A 101 -15.36 -0.35 17.96
N GLN A 102 -16.58 -0.76 17.64
CA GLN A 102 -17.41 -1.60 18.52
C GLN A 102 -17.26 -3.09 18.26
N THR A 103 -16.87 -3.47 17.04
CA THR A 103 -16.75 -4.87 16.64
C THR A 103 -15.32 -5.33 16.88
N TYR A 104 -15.12 -6.09 17.95
CA TYR A 104 -13.88 -6.78 18.24
C TYR A 104 -14.17 -8.14 18.87
N GLU A 105 -13.26 -9.10 18.66
CA GLU A 105 -13.37 -10.47 19.16
C GLU A 105 -11.99 -10.95 19.63
N ASN A 106 -11.93 -11.65 20.76
CA ASN A 106 -10.66 -12.17 21.29
C ASN A 106 -10.25 -13.47 20.61
N SER A 107 -8.94 -13.69 20.55
CA SER A 107 -8.34 -14.94 20.12
C SER A 107 -8.82 -16.10 20.99
N PHE A 108 -8.95 -17.29 20.40
CA PHE A 108 -9.41 -18.48 21.07
C PHE A 108 -8.44 -19.64 20.85
N ASN A 109 -7.99 -20.29 21.93
CA ASN A 109 -7.05 -21.42 21.91
C ASN A 109 -5.72 -21.16 21.18
N THR A 110 -5.19 -19.94 21.27
CA THR A 110 -3.88 -19.54 20.73
C THR A 110 -2.85 -19.35 21.86
N LEU A 111 -1.55 -19.51 21.58
CA LEU A 111 -0.48 -19.17 22.51
C LEU A 111 -0.29 -17.65 22.58
N GLN A 112 -0.26 -16.97 21.44
CA GLN A 112 -0.31 -15.51 21.39
C GLN A 112 -1.76 -15.07 21.55
N ILE A 113 -2.07 -14.41 22.67
CA ILE A 113 -3.36 -13.77 22.89
C ILE A 113 -3.43 -12.52 22.02
N TYR A 114 -4.58 -12.26 21.38
CA TYR A 114 -4.85 -11.02 20.68
C TYR A 114 -6.34 -10.66 20.68
N SER A 115 -6.65 -9.40 20.43
CA SER A 115 -8.01 -8.93 20.14
C SER A 115 -8.08 -8.50 18.68
N ARG A 116 -8.97 -9.09 17.90
CA ARG A 116 -9.19 -8.76 16.49
C ARG A 116 -10.27 -7.70 16.37
N TYR A 117 -9.94 -6.57 15.76
CA TYR A 117 -10.84 -5.46 15.49
C TYR A 117 -11.31 -5.47 14.04
N THR A 118 -12.59 -5.13 13.83
CA THR A 118 -13.18 -4.98 12.50
C THR A 118 -13.90 -3.64 12.40
N LEU A 119 -13.47 -2.82 11.44
CA LEU A 119 -14.09 -1.55 11.09
C LEU A 119 -14.69 -1.64 9.69
N THR A 120 -16.01 -1.52 9.59
CA THR A 120 -16.74 -1.58 8.32
C THR A 120 -17.39 -0.24 8.01
N PHE A 121 -17.34 0.18 6.73
CA PHE A 121 -18.10 1.29 6.17
C PHE A 121 -18.92 0.79 4.98
N PRO A 122 -20.14 1.27 4.73
CA PRO A 122 -20.92 2.12 5.63
C PRO A 122 -21.27 1.39 6.93
N ASN A 123 -21.38 2.14 8.03
CA ASN A 123 -21.94 1.66 9.30
C ASN A 123 -23.01 2.64 9.81
N LYS A 124 -23.55 2.39 11.00
CA LYS A 124 -24.58 3.22 11.63
C LYS A 124 -24.20 4.71 11.76
N PHE A 125 -22.91 5.01 11.85
CA PHE A 125 -22.40 6.35 12.15
C PHE A 125 -21.69 7.02 10.98
N THR A 126 -21.20 6.26 10.00
CA THR A 126 -20.33 6.80 8.95
C THR A 126 -20.55 6.11 7.60
N SER A 127 -20.75 6.90 6.55
CA SER A 127 -20.63 6.44 5.16
C SER A 127 -19.90 7.47 4.29
N ILE A 128 -19.18 7.01 3.27
CA ILE A 128 -18.45 7.88 2.33
C ILE A 128 -19.41 8.38 1.24
N LYS A 129 -19.41 9.69 0.97
CA LYS A 129 -20.27 10.35 -0.02
C LYS A 129 -19.57 10.67 -1.34
N LEU A 130 -18.26 10.91 -1.31
CA LEU A 130 -17.49 11.39 -2.46
C LEU A 130 -16.42 10.37 -2.86
N SER A 131 -16.10 10.30 -4.16
CA SER A 131 -14.87 9.66 -4.61
C SER A 131 -13.66 10.53 -4.27
N GLY A 132 -12.46 9.95 -4.31
CA GLY A 132 -11.26 10.65 -3.91
C GLY A 132 -10.29 9.75 -3.15
N ASN A 133 -9.21 10.37 -2.69
CA ASN A 133 -8.28 9.75 -1.77
C ASN A 133 -8.75 9.92 -0.34
N TYR A 134 -8.61 8.88 0.47
CA TYR A 134 -8.94 8.89 1.88
C TYR A 134 -7.79 8.33 2.69
N ILE A 135 -7.59 8.88 3.88
CA ILE A 135 -6.75 8.28 4.91
C ILE A 135 -7.63 7.95 6.11
N ILE A 136 -7.70 6.66 6.41
CA ILE A 136 -8.35 6.12 7.60
C ILE A 136 -7.29 6.04 8.69
N LYS A 137 -7.45 6.82 9.76
CA LYS A 137 -6.56 6.78 10.93
C LYS A 137 -7.25 6.01 12.04
N ILE A 138 -6.53 5.09 12.67
CA ILE A 138 -6.94 4.45 13.90
C ILE A 138 -6.25 5.17 15.06
N LEU A 139 -7.04 5.53 16.06
CA LEU A 139 -6.64 6.35 17.20
C LEU A 139 -6.78 5.55 18.49
N ASN A 140 -5.92 5.82 19.48
CA ASN A 140 -6.07 5.28 20.83
C ASN A 140 -7.11 6.09 21.64
N GLU A 141 -7.24 5.77 22.93
CA GLU A 141 -8.16 6.44 23.86
C GLU A 141 -7.85 7.94 24.04
N ASP A 142 -6.57 8.32 23.99
CA ASP A 142 -6.08 9.70 24.08
C ASP A 142 -6.21 10.48 22.76
N ARG A 143 -6.70 9.83 21.70
CA ARG A 143 -6.85 10.36 20.33
C ARG A 143 -5.54 10.54 19.56
N ASP A 144 -4.46 9.91 20.02
CA ASP A 144 -3.22 9.80 19.26
C ASP A 144 -3.35 8.77 18.14
N VAL A 145 -2.70 9.04 17.00
CA VAL A 145 -2.71 8.14 15.85
C VAL A 145 -1.85 6.91 16.15
N VAL A 146 -2.50 5.75 16.17
CA VAL A 146 -1.85 4.44 16.30
C VAL A 146 -1.29 4.02 14.95
N PHE A 147 -2.12 4.04 13.91
CA PHE A 147 -1.70 3.81 12.54
C PHE A 147 -2.69 4.47 11.58
N SER A 148 -2.32 4.53 10.30
CA SER A 148 -3.24 5.00 9.27
C SER A 148 -3.05 4.27 7.95
N ARG A 149 -4.13 4.12 7.19
CA ARG A 149 -4.12 3.50 5.87
C ARG A 149 -4.78 4.38 4.81
N ARG A 150 -4.14 4.46 3.66
CA ARG A 150 -4.61 5.07 2.43
C ARG A 150 -5.66 4.18 1.79
N VAL A 151 -6.69 4.83 1.24
CA VAL A 151 -7.77 4.22 0.49
C VAL A 151 -8.09 5.10 -0.70
N ILE A 152 -8.32 4.50 -1.87
CA ILE A 152 -8.81 5.20 -3.05
C ILE A 152 -10.26 4.77 -3.27
N VAL A 153 -11.19 5.74 -3.25
CA VAL A 153 -12.60 5.50 -3.54
C VAL A 153 -12.92 6.05 -4.93
N TYR A 154 -13.35 5.22 -5.87
CA TYR A 154 -13.53 5.58 -7.27
C TYR A 154 -14.97 5.48 -7.79
N GLU A 155 -15.27 6.24 -8.84
CA GLU A 155 -16.49 6.10 -9.65
C GLU A 155 -16.15 5.47 -11.00
N ASP A 156 -17.15 4.92 -11.70
CA ASP A 156 -17.01 4.39 -13.07
C ASP A 156 -17.65 5.34 -14.09
N ARG A 157 -17.08 6.54 -14.22
CA ARG A 157 -17.57 7.57 -15.18
C ARG A 157 -16.83 7.55 -16.52
N VAL A 158 -15.66 6.91 -16.56
CA VAL A 158 -14.82 6.79 -17.75
C VAL A 158 -14.32 5.36 -17.88
N SER A 159 -14.11 4.93 -19.13
CA SER A 159 -13.44 3.67 -19.44
C SER A 159 -11.93 3.90 -19.54
N VAL A 160 -11.16 2.99 -18.94
CA VAL A 160 -9.70 3.04 -18.93
C VAL A 160 -9.16 1.70 -19.46
N PRO A 161 -9.17 1.46 -20.78
CA PRO A 161 -8.55 0.27 -21.35
C PRO A 161 -7.03 0.34 -21.16
N VAL A 162 -6.46 -0.71 -20.56
CA VAL A 162 -5.03 -0.82 -20.24
C VAL A 162 -4.46 -2.05 -20.92
N GLN A 163 -3.21 -1.93 -21.39
CA GLN A 163 -2.45 -3.02 -22.00
C GLN A 163 -1.03 -3.01 -21.44
N VAL A 164 -0.56 -4.18 -20.98
CA VAL A 164 0.84 -4.37 -20.59
C VAL A 164 1.65 -4.76 -21.83
N LYS A 165 2.79 -4.11 -22.02
CA LYS A 165 3.74 -4.35 -23.12
C LYS A 165 5.14 -4.50 -22.61
N ARG A 166 6.00 -5.09 -23.42
CA ARG A 166 7.46 -5.03 -23.19
C ARG A 166 7.95 -3.61 -23.38
N ALA A 167 8.93 -3.22 -22.58
CA ALA A 167 9.65 -1.97 -22.79
C ALA A 167 10.37 -1.99 -24.16
N ARG A 168 10.36 -0.84 -24.86
CA ARG A 168 11.00 -0.70 -26.18
C ARG A 168 12.50 -0.44 -26.13
N GLY A 169 12.96 0.23 -25.07
CA GLY A 169 14.37 0.57 -24.88
C GLY A 169 15.21 -0.70 -24.74
N MET A 170 16.33 -0.78 -25.47
CA MET A 170 17.16 -1.99 -25.52
C MET A 170 17.71 -2.40 -24.14
N ALA A 171 18.04 -1.41 -23.29
CA ALA A 171 18.55 -1.67 -21.94
C ALA A 171 17.45 -2.10 -20.97
N GLU A 172 16.23 -1.60 -21.16
CA GLU A 172 15.10 -1.81 -20.25
C GLU A 172 14.21 -2.99 -20.64
N ARG A 173 14.32 -3.48 -21.88
CA ARG A 173 13.41 -4.45 -22.52
C ARG A 173 13.19 -5.73 -21.70
N ASP A 174 14.23 -6.20 -21.01
CA ASP A 174 14.19 -7.46 -20.30
C ASP A 174 13.82 -7.30 -18.81
N GLY A 175 13.92 -6.08 -18.27
CA GLY A 175 13.68 -5.80 -16.85
C GLY A 175 12.46 -4.92 -16.55
N LYS A 176 11.76 -4.38 -17.57
CA LYS A 176 10.62 -3.49 -17.36
C LYS A 176 9.37 -3.93 -18.10
N GLN A 177 8.24 -3.55 -17.50
CA GLN A 177 6.90 -3.66 -18.08
C GLN A 177 6.35 -2.26 -18.34
N ASN A 178 5.80 -2.05 -19.53
CA ASN A 178 5.28 -0.77 -20.00
C ASN A 178 3.74 -0.80 -20.01
N LEU A 179 3.11 0.27 -19.51
CA LEU A 179 1.66 0.40 -19.57
C LEU A 179 1.25 1.37 -20.67
N ASP A 180 0.52 0.84 -21.65
CA ASP A 180 -0.21 1.63 -22.64
C ASP A 180 -1.68 1.70 -22.21
N PHE A 181 -2.27 2.88 -22.19
CA PHE A 181 -3.67 3.04 -21.86
C PHE A 181 -4.32 4.26 -22.51
N ALA A 182 -5.64 4.32 -22.42
CA ALA A 182 -6.41 5.49 -22.79
C ALA A 182 -7.44 5.82 -21.71
N ILE A 183 -7.94 7.04 -21.71
CA ILE A 183 -9.08 7.46 -20.90
C ILE A 183 -10.17 7.90 -21.86
N LYS A 184 -11.31 7.23 -21.81
CA LYS A 184 -12.39 7.36 -22.78
C LYS A 184 -13.73 7.62 -22.09
N THR A 185 -14.52 8.54 -22.62
CA THR A 185 -15.90 8.75 -22.18
C THR A 185 -16.71 9.51 -23.22
N ASP A 186 -17.97 9.08 -23.37
CA ASP A 186 -18.98 9.76 -24.20
C ASP A 186 -19.93 10.63 -23.35
N ALA A 187 -19.79 10.57 -22.01
CA ALA A 187 -20.72 11.23 -21.09
C ALA A 187 -20.46 12.73 -20.94
N PHE A 188 -19.21 13.17 -21.13
CA PHE A 188 -18.82 14.58 -21.00
C PHE A 188 -17.50 14.86 -21.72
N VAL A 189 -17.23 16.13 -22.03
CA VAL A 189 -15.96 16.59 -22.61
C VAL A 189 -15.00 17.02 -21.52
N PHE A 190 -13.74 16.56 -21.59
CA PHE A 190 -12.71 16.99 -20.64
C PHE A 190 -12.36 18.47 -20.82
N GLN A 191 -12.46 19.23 -19.72
CA GLN A 191 -11.98 20.61 -19.67
C GLN A 191 -10.48 20.61 -19.40
N SER A 192 -9.69 21.34 -20.20
CA SER A 192 -8.25 21.50 -19.99
C SER A 192 -7.54 20.19 -19.57
N PRO A 193 -7.63 19.09 -20.34
CA PRO A 193 -7.26 17.75 -19.89
C PRO A 193 -5.80 17.64 -19.40
N LEU A 194 -4.88 18.44 -19.97
CA LEU A 194 -3.47 18.49 -19.55
C LEU A 194 -3.26 19.03 -18.12
N GLN A 195 -4.26 19.70 -17.55
CA GLN A 195 -4.24 20.27 -16.21
C GLN A 195 -5.19 19.53 -15.27
N ASN A 196 -6.40 19.25 -15.75
CA ASN A 196 -7.50 18.79 -14.91
C ASN A 196 -7.55 17.26 -14.78
N VAL A 197 -6.97 16.52 -15.72
CA VAL A 197 -6.88 15.06 -15.63
C VAL A 197 -5.50 14.68 -15.12
N LYS A 198 -5.48 13.90 -14.04
CA LYS A 198 -4.25 13.31 -13.48
C LYS A 198 -4.43 11.80 -13.37
N VAL A 199 -3.33 11.06 -13.39
CA VAL A 199 -3.37 9.60 -13.29
C VAL A 199 -2.42 9.11 -12.20
N ALA A 200 -2.80 8.06 -11.50
CA ALA A 200 -1.92 7.34 -10.58
C ALA A 200 -1.90 5.87 -10.98
N LEU A 201 -0.71 5.32 -11.21
CA LEU A 201 -0.49 3.95 -11.65
C LEU A 201 0.15 3.16 -10.51
N PHE A 202 -0.36 1.96 -10.24
CA PHE A 202 0.07 1.10 -9.14
C PHE A 202 0.37 -0.30 -9.66
N GLN A 203 1.43 -0.91 -9.13
CA GLN A 203 1.80 -2.32 -9.36
C GLN A 203 1.52 -3.10 -8.07
N ASN A 204 0.76 -4.19 -8.12
CA ASN A 204 0.49 -5.10 -6.99
C ASN A 204 0.00 -4.40 -5.71
N GLY A 205 -0.82 -3.35 -5.86
CA GLY A 205 -1.34 -2.58 -4.73
C GLY A 205 -0.31 -1.71 -3.98
N ARG A 206 0.89 -1.55 -4.52
CA ARG A 206 2.01 -0.86 -3.88
C ARG A 206 1.96 0.65 -4.09
N PHE A 207 1.83 1.40 -2.99
CA PHE A 207 1.92 2.86 -3.01
C PHE A 207 3.37 3.37 -2.99
N ASP A 208 4.33 2.54 -2.59
CA ASP A 208 5.74 2.92 -2.43
C ASP A 208 6.49 3.02 -3.76
N ASN A 209 5.98 2.41 -4.83
CA ASN A 209 6.54 2.48 -6.19
C ASN A 209 5.56 3.08 -7.22
N ALA A 210 4.47 3.69 -6.77
CA ALA A 210 3.43 4.23 -7.64
C ALA A 210 3.97 5.37 -8.54
N ILE A 211 3.48 5.40 -9.79
CA ILE A 211 3.82 6.43 -10.77
C ILE A 211 2.72 7.48 -10.80
N TYR A 212 3.12 8.74 -10.63
CA TYR A 212 2.25 9.92 -10.60
C TYR A 212 2.67 10.94 -11.68
N ASN A 213 1.82 11.94 -11.91
CA ASN A 213 2.06 13.12 -12.74
C ASN A 213 2.37 12.84 -14.22
N VAL A 214 1.84 11.74 -14.77
CA VAL A 214 1.90 11.46 -16.20
C VAL A 214 0.80 12.24 -16.91
N LYS A 215 1.16 13.04 -17.91
CA LYS A 215 0.21 13.78 -18.76
C LYS A 215 -0.20 12.93 -19.96
N PRO A 216 -1.35 13.16 -20.62
CA PRO A 216 -1.63 12.48 -21.87
C PRO A 216 -0.63 12.93 -22.95
N GLN A 217 -0.18 12.00 -23.81
CA GLN A 217 0.73 12.33 -24.92
C GLN A 217 0.01 13.10 -26.01
N TYR A 218 -1.21 12.66 -26.34
CA TYR A 218 -2.05 13.27 -27.35
C TYR A 218 -3.52 12.93 -27.08
N THR A 219 -4.40 13.68 -27.73
CA THR A 219 -5.85 13.52 -27.64
C THR A 219 -6.39 13.16 -29.02
N ILE A 220 -7.28 12.16 -29.10
CA ILE A 220 -8.03 11.83 -30.32
C ILE A 220 -9.51 12.09 -30.03
N GLY A 221 -10.06 13.19 -30.55
CA GLY A 221 -11.42 13.61 -30.17
C GLY A 221 -11.49 13.97 -28.68
N ASN A 222 -12.19 13.17 -27.88
CA ASN A 222 -12.25 13.30 -26.41
C ASN A 222 -11.36 12.26 -25.68
N ASP A 223 -10.75 11.31 -26.41
CA ASP A 223 -9.94 10.25 -25.83
C ASP A 223 -8.55 10.77 -25.49
N LEU A 224 -8.11 10.57 -24.24
CA LEU A 224 -6.77 10.92 -23.78
C LEU A 224 -5.86 9.69 -23.89
N ILE A 225 -4.77 9.79 -24.63
CA ILE A 225 -3.93 8.64 -24.96
C ILE A 225 -2.57 8.69 -24.24
N TYR A 226 -2.19 7.57 -23.64
CA TYR A 226 -0.95 7.37 -22.89
C TYR A 226 -0.23 6.14 -23.43
N LYS A 227 0.68 6.35 -24.38
CA LYS A 227 1.53 5.33 -25.01
C LYS A 227 3.01 5.72 -24.87
N TYR A 228 3.41 5.95 -23.62
CA TYR A 228 4.78 6.32 -23.30
C TYR A 228 5.70 5.12 -23.39
N ASP A 229 6.96 5.38 -23.71
CA ASP A 229 8.02 4.38 -23.73
C ASP A 229 8.93 4.47 -22.49
N ARG A 230 8.62 5.35 -21.52
CA ARG A 230 9.41 5.53 -20.27
C ARG A 230 8.56 5.90 -19.06
N GLU A 231 7.67 6.86 -19.21
CA GLU A 231 6.95 7.51 -18.10
C GLU A 231 5.94 6.59 -17.41
N THR A 232 5.48 5.55 -18.10
CA THR A 232 4.51 4.56 -17.61
C THR A 232 5.15 3.18 -17.46
N GLN A 233 6.46 3.12 -17.22
CA GLN A 233 7.20 1.88 -17.02
C GLN A 233 7.45 1.55 -15.56
N PHE A 234 7.16 0.31 -15.20
CA PHE A 234 7.56 -0.28 -13.94
C PHE A 234 8.74 -1.22 -14.14
N TRP A 235 9.61 -1.27 -13.14
CA TRP A 235 10.49 -2.43 -12.96
C TRP A 235 9.61 -3.67 -12.76
N ALA A 236 9.86 -4.70 -13.54
CA ALA A 236 8.98 -5.87 -13.60
C ALA A 236 9.07 -6.73 -12.34
N GLY A 237 10.19 -6.64 -11.60
CA GLY A 237 10.42 -7.46 -10.41
C GLY A 237 10.56 -8.94 -10.74
N ASN A 238 10.24 -9.76 -9.75
CA ASN A 238 10.16 -11.21 -9.86
C ASN A 238 8.95 -11.68 -9.05
N GLU A 239 8.53 -12.92 -9.26
CA GLU A 239 7.45 -13.52 -8.46
C GLU A 239 7.81 -13.46 -6.97
N TYR A 240 6.85 -13.11 -6.13
CA TYR A 240 6.95 -13.14 -4.68
C TYR A 240 7.33 -14.54 -4.21
N LEU A 241 8.18 -14.60 -3.20
CA LEU A 241 8.38 -15.82 -2.42
C LEU A 241 7.14 -16.06 -1.56
N TYR A 242 6.99 -17.29 -1.06
CA TYR A 242 5.94 -17.59 -0.09
C TYR A 242 6.42 -18.57 0.96
N PHE A 243 5.73 -18.58 2.08
CA PHE A 243 5.75 -19.70 3.01
C PHE A 243 4.32 -20.00 3.46
N GLU A 244 4.09 -21.22 3.95
CA GLU A 244 2.79 -21.60 4.48
C GLU A 244 2.95 -22.35 5.80
N ASN A 245 2.33 -21.81 6.86
CA ASN A 245 2.34 -22.37 8.21
C ASN A 245 0.92 -22.55 8.78
N LYS A 246 -0.03 -22.89 7.91
CA LYS A 246 -1.43 -23.17 8.27
C LYS A 246 -1.58 -24.32 9.28
N ASP A 247 -0.59 -25.20 9.37
CA ASP A 247 -0.35 -26.09 10.50
C ASP A 247 0.92 -25.62 11.20
N ILE A 248 0.76 -25.00 12.37
CA ILE A 248 1.87 -24.38 13.11
C ILE A 248 2.87 -25.39 13.66
N ARG A 249 2.58 -26.69 13.60
CA ARG A 249 3.45 -27.76 14.12
C ARG A 249 4.13 -28.57 13.02
N ASN A 250 3.79 -28.32 11.76
CA ASN A 250 4.30 -29.11 10.64
C ASN A 250 5.11 -28.25 9.65
N ALA A 251 6.35 -28.66 9.39
CA ALA A 251 7.25 -27.95 8.49
C ALA A 251 6.97 -28.39 7.05
N VAL A 252 6.23 -27.56 6.31
CA VAL A 252 5.87 -27.75 4.90
C VAL A 252 6.06 -26.44 4.14
N ASN A 253 6.10 -26.49 2.80
CA ASN A 253 6.01 -25.30 1.92
C ASN A 253 6.92 -24.13 2.34
N ASN A 254 8.22 -24.28 2.06
CA ASN A 254 9.28 -23.31 2.34
C ASN A 254 9.58 -23.08 3.83
N VAL A 255 9.03 -23.89 4.74
CA VAL A 255 9.43 -23.99 6.14
C VAL A 255 10.47 -25.11 6.31
N LEU A 256 11.66 -24.76 6.80
CA LEU A 256 12.75 -25.69 7.08
C LEU A 256 12.48 -26.50 8.37
N ARG A 257 12.09 -25.81 9.43
CA ARG A 257 11.88 -26.41 10.75
C ARG A 257 10.94 -25.57 11.58
N ILE A 258 10.24 -26.24 12.50
CA ILE A 258 9.47 -25.60 13.56
C ILE A 258 10.10 -25.96 14.91
N SER A 259 10.17 -25.00 15.82
CA SER A 259 10.56 -25.23 17.21
C SER A 259 9.60 -24.58 18.18
N ALA A 260 9.40 -25.23 19.33
CA ALA A 260 8.59 -24.68 20.41
C ALA A 260 9.32 -23.54 21.15
N GLY A 261 8.55 -22.61 21.69
CA GLY A 261 8.94 -21.49 22.54
C GLY A 261 7.73 -21.02 23.34
N GLU A 262 7.73 -19.78 23.84
CA GLU A 262 6.51 -19.15 24.40
C GLU A 262 5.39 -19.08 23.36
N VAL A 263 5.77 -18.76 22.13
CA VAL A 263 5.02 -19.03 20.90
C VAL A 263 5.86 -19.97 20.02
N TYR A 264 5.27 -20.51 18.96
CA TYR A 264 6.05 -21.31 18.01
C TYR A 264 7.07 -20.43 17.27
N ASN A 265 8.08 -21.10 16.73
CA ASN A 265 9.07 -20.51 15.84
C ASN A 265 8.98 -21.24 14.50
N THR A 266 8.74 -20.51 13.42
CA THR A 266 8.71 -20.99 12.04
C THR A 266 10.00 -20.56 11.35
N ILE A 267 10.92 -21.51 11.14
CA ILE A 267 12.22 -21.23 10.51
C ILE A 267 12.09 -21.55 9.02
N LEU A 268 12.29 -20.54 8.17
CA LEU A 268 12.21 -20.69 6.72
C LEU A 268 13.52 -21.24 6.14
N TYR A 269 13.46 -21.80 4.93
CA TYR A 269 14.67 -22.07 4.17
C TYR A 269 15.40 -20.77 3.81
N VAL A 270 16.72 -20.83 3.73
CA VAL A 270 17.53 -19.71 3.27
C VAL A 270 17.15 -19.36 1.84
N SER A 271 16.61 -18.15 1.66
CA SER A 271 16.35 -17.56 0.35
C SER A 271 17.68 -17.18 -0.30
N ASN A 272 17.79 -17.27 -1.62
CA ASN A 272 18.96 -16.81 -2.35
C ASN A 272 18.56 -15.64 -3.24
N ALA A 273 19.43 -14.65 -3.38
CA ALA A 273 19.27 -13.62 -4.41
C ALA A 273 19.02 -14.26 -5.79
N ARG A 274 18.11 -13.64 -6.56
CA ARG A 274 17.61 -14.18 -7.83
C ARG A 274 17.95 -13.29 -9.03
N ALA A 275 18.48 -12.08 -8.81
CA ALA A 275 18.79 -11.12 -9.86
C ALA A 275 19.73 -11.65 -10.96
N SER A 276 20.74 -12.45 -10.60
CA SER A 276 21.70 -13.04 -11.54
C SER A 276 21.26 -14.40 -12.11
N LYS A 277 20.04 -14.86 -11.81
CA LYS A 277 19.50 -16.14 -12.27
C LYS A 277 18.52 -15.93 -13.43
N PRO A 278 18.33 -16.93 -14.32
CA PRO A 278 17.27 -16.85 -15.32
C PRO A 278 15.89 -16.86 -14.64
N TYR A 279 14.91 -16.20 -15.27
CA TYR A 279 13.52 -16.25 -14.83
C TYR A 279 13.02 -17.69 -14.78
N THR A 280 12.32 -18.02 -13.71
CA THR A 280 11.61 -19.29 -13.54
C THR A 280 10.19 -18.96 -13.12
N TYR A 281 9.21 -19.51 -13.83
CA TYR A 281 7.81 -19.35 -13.48
C TYR A 281 7.54 -19.89 -12.08
N PHE A 282 7.02 -19.04 -11.20
CA PHE A 282 6.79 -19.34 -9.78
C PHE A 282 5.51 -18.64 -9.31
N PRO A 283 4.32 -19.15 -9.68
CA PRO A 283 3.07 -18.44 -9.48
C PRO A 283 2.79 -18.10 -8.01
N ASP A 284 2.26 -16.91 -7.80
CA ASP A 284 1.99 -16.32 -6.50
C ASP A 284 0.59 -15.65 -6.46
N VAL A 285 0.33 -14.84 -5.43
CA VAL A 285 -0.86 -13.98 -5.33
C VAL A 285 -0.47 -12.52 -5.13
N ASN A 286 0.54 -12.05 -5.86
CA ASN A 286 0.99 -10.66 -5.97
C ASN A 286 1.22 -9.94 -4.63
N GLY A 287 1.81 -10.66 -3.66
CA GLY A 287 2.17 -10.12 -2.34
C GLY A 287 1.09 -10.29 -1.28
N ASN A 288 -0.07 -10.85 -1.64
CA ASN A 288 -1.18 -11.08 -0.74
C ASN A 288 -0.89 -12.20 0.29
N PHE A 289 -1.71 -12.28 1.33
CA PHE A 289 -1.64 -13.30 2.36
C PHE A 289 -3.04 -13.80 2.70
N VAL A 290 -3.15 -14.98 3.31
CA VAL A 290 -4.42 -15.59 3.70
C VAL A 290 -4.26 -16.24 5.06
N THR A 291 -4.93 -15.69 6.08
CA THR A 291 -5.00 -16.32 7.40
C THR A 291 -5.72 -17.66 7.30
N LYS A 292 -5.05 -18.74 7.72
CA LYS A 292 -5.60 -20.09 7.62
C LYS A 292 -5.05 -20.97 8.74
N ASN A 293 -5.93 -21.77 9.33
CA ASN A 293 -5.61 -22.82 10.27
C ASN A 293 -6.29 -24.12 9.80
N ILE A 294 -5.53 -25.20 9.64
CA ILE A 294 -6.07 -26.50 9.18
C ILE A 294 -6.37 -27.48 10.31
N ASN A 295 -6.22 -27.07 11.57
CA ASN A 295 -6.61 -27.92 12.68
C ASN A 295 -8.12 -28.22 12.59
N LEU A 296 -8.49 -29.50 12.66
CA LEU A 296 -9.88 -29.96 12.52
C LEU A 296 -10.82 -29.41 13.61
N SER A 297 -10.28 -29.01 14.76
CA SER A 297 -11.05 -28.36 15.81
C SER A 297 -11.29 -26.87 15.55
N ALA A 298 -10.60 -26.27 14.57
CA ALA A 298 -10.70 -24.83 14.30
C ALA A 298 -11.98 -24.50 13.53
N THR A 299 -12.77 -23.58 14.08
CA THR A 299 -14.06 -23.16 13.49
C THR A 299 -13.96 -21.77 12.85
N ASN A 300 -13.17 -20.88 13.46
CA ASN A 300 -12.90 -19.55 12.93
C ASN A 300 -11.39 -19.30 12.82
N PRO A 301 -10.78 -19.48 11.63
CA PRO A 301 -9.35 -19.25 11.43
C PRO A 301 -8.88 -17.84 11.80
N PHE A 302 -9.75 -16.83 11.81
CA PHE A 302 -9.38 -15.46 12.14
C PHE A 302 -9.18 -15.21 13.64
N LEU A 303 -9.75 -16.06 14.51
CA LEU A 303 -9.60 -15.98 15.96
C LEU A 303 -8.77 -17.14 16.53
N GLU A 304 -8.68 -18.24 15.79
CA GLU A 304 -8.03 -19.48 16.23
C GLU A 304 -6.68 -19.73 15.54
N SER A 305 -6.25 -18.85 14.62
CA SER A 305 -4.87 -18.86 14.11
C SER A 305 -3.95 -18.17 15.09
N ASP A 306 -2.85 -18.84 15.43
CA ASP A 306 -1.83 -18.33 16.33
C ASP A 306 -0.87 -17.37 15.61
N TYR A 307 -0.08 -16.64 16.40
CA TYR A 307 1.11 -15.94 15.90
C TYR A 307 2.36 -16.76 16.23
N THR A 308 3.35 -16.66 15.34
CA THR A 308 4.63 -17.35 15.46
C THR A 308 5.75 -16.41 15.05
N TRP A 309 6.92 -16.60 15.65
CA TRP A 309 8.13 -15.96 15.16
C TRP A 309 8.56 -16.63 13.86
N VAL A 310 8.47 -15.90 12.75
CA VAL A 310 8.94 -16.37 11.45
C VAL A 310 10.36 -15.86 11.22
N PHE A 311 11.31 -16.77 11.07
CA PHE A 311 12.72 -16.46 10.85
C PHE A 311 13.02 -16.48 9.35
N PHE A 312 13.28 -15.29 8.81
CA PHE A 312 13.72 -15.07 7.44
C PHE A 312 15.25 -15.10 7.38
N SER A 313 15.77 -15.73 6.33
CA SER A 313 17.20 -15.76 6.03
C SER A 313 17.41 -15.57 4.53
N LEU A 314 18.33 -14.69 4.16
CA LEU A 314 18.67 -14.35 2.79
C LEU A 314 20.18 -14.41 2.57
N SER A 315 20.59 -15.22 1.61
CA SER A 315 21.93 -15.23 1.03
C SER A 315 21.96 -14.30 -0.18
N ALA A 316 22.64 -13.16 -0.04
CA ALA A 316 22.83 -12.17 -1.09
C ALA A 316 24.31 -11.69 -1.13
N PRO A 317 25.26 -12.58 -1.46
CA PRO A 317 26.70 -12.28 -1.39
C PRO A 317 27.14 -11.20 -2.39
N GLU A 318 26.38 -10.96 -3.45
CA GLU A 318 26.66 -9.92 -4.45
C GLU A 318 26.09 -8.54 -4.03
N PHE A 319 25.32 -8.48 -2.94
CA PHE A 319 24.77 -7.22 -2.45
C PHE A 319 25.79 -6.50 -1.57
N PHE A 320 26.49 -5.52 -2.17
CA PHE A 320 27.51 -4.70 -1.49
C PHE A 320 27.08 -3.25 -1.27
N GLU A 321 25.79 -2.95 -1.44
CA GLU A 321 25.29 -1.58 -1.38
C GLU A 321 25.13 -1.06 0.05
N LYS A 322 25.28 0.25 0.24
CA LYS A 322 24.95 0.94 1.51
C LYS A 322 23.45 1.21 1.62
N LYS A 323 22.63 0.20 1.33
CA LYS A 323 21.17 0.23 1.39
C LYS A 323 20.66 -0.85 2.32
N ASP A 324 19.44 -0.64 2.80
CA ASP A 324 18.80 -1.55 3.73
C ASP A 324 17.90 -2.52 2.97
N ILE A 325 17.83 -3.77 3.44
CA ILE A 325 16.97 -4.83 2.90
C ILE A 325 15.81 -5.02 3.86
N TYR A 326 14.58 -5.04 3.34
CA TYR A 326 13.37 -5.23 4.12
C TYR A 326 12.60 -6.46 3.65
N VAL A 327 12.02 -7.21 4.58
CA VAL A 327 11.01 -8.23 4.25
C VAL A 327 9.67 -7.52 4.05
N ASN A 328 9.10 -7.61 2.85
CA ASN A 328 7.93 -6.84 2.47
C ASN A 328 6.87 -7.73 1.83
N GLY A 329 5.61 -7.41 2.11
CA GLY A 329 4.43 -8.00 1.49
C GLY A 329 3.20 -7.21 1.88
N MET A 330 2.01 -7.67 1.49
CA MET A 330 0.78 -6.98 1.83
C MET A 330 0.49 -7.03 3.35
N PHE A 331 0.96 -8.07 4.06
CA PHE A 331 0.77 -8.26 5.50
C PHE A 331 1.36 -7.13 6.35
N ASN A 332 2.39 -6.43 5.85
CA ASN A 332 3.00 -5.27 6.49
C ASN A 332 2.88 -3.99 5.66
N ASN A 333 1.99 -3.96 4.66
CA ASN A 333 1.79 -2.81 3.78
C ASN A 333 3.10 -2.30 3.14
N TYR A 334 4.02 -3.22 2.80
CA TYR A 334 5.32 -2.90 2.21
C TYR A 334 6.15 -1.88 3.04
N ALA A 335 5.96 -1.88 4.36
CA ALA A 335 6.59 -0.95 5.29
C ALA A 335 8.11 -1.14 5.38
N LYS A 336 8.82 -0.04 5.60
CA LYS A 336 10.30 0.02 5.64
C LYS A 336 10.74 0.52 7.01
N THR A 337 10.26 -0.15 8.05
CA THR A 337 10.58 0.12 9.45
C THR A 337 11.65 -0.85 9.95
N ASP A 338 12.27 -0.53 11.08
CA ASP A 338 13.30 -1.39 11.70
C ASP A 338 12.77 -2.79 12.06
N GLU A 339 11.45 -2.94 12.27
CA GLU A 339 10.81 -4.24 12.48
C GLU A 339 10.98 -5.19 11.28
N TYR A 340 11.03 -4.65 10.06
CA TYR A 340 11.11 -5.45 8.83
C TYR A 340 12.49 -5.41 8.17
N LYS A 341 13.41 -4.62 8.72
CA LYS A 341 14.80 -4.49 8.25
C LYS A 341 15.60 -5.74 8.60
N MET A 342 16.19 -6.36 7.58
CA MET A 342 17.10 -7.49 7.70
C MET A 342 18.46 -7.04 8.24
N GLU A 343 19.06 -7.89 9.08
CA GLU A 343 20.36 -7.62 9.70
C GLU A 343 21.41 -8.59 9.16
N TYR A 344 22.58 -8.07 8.77
CA TYR A 344 23.67 -8.92 8.29
C TYR A 344 24.39 -9.58 9.46
N ASN A 345 24.44 -10.90 9.46
CA ASN A 345 25.14 -11.70 10.45
C ASN A 345 26.48 -12.19 9.88
N GLU A 346 27.58 -11.60 10.35
CA GLU A 346 28.94 -11.93 9.87
C GLU A 346 29.33 -13.40 10.09
N LYS A 347 28.76 -14.07 11.10
CA LYS A 347 29.09 -15.47 11.41
C LYS A 347 28.46 -16.44 10.42
N THR A 348 27.24 -16.17 9.98
CA THR A 348 26.52 -17.00 9.01
C THR A 348 26.70 -16.50 7.58
N SER A 349 27.18 -15.26 7.41
CA SER A 349 27.23 -14.53 6.13
C SER A 349 25.85 -14.39 5.47
N LEU A 350 24.79 -14.33 6.29
CA LEU A 350 23.40 -14.20 5.85
C LEU A 350 22.79 -12.90 6.38
N TYR A 351 21.81 -12.40 5.65
CA TYR A 351 20.85 -11.43 6.18
C TYR A 351 19.75 -12.20 6.92
N GLU A 352 19.42 -11.80 8.15
CA GLU A 352 18.49 -12.51 9.02
C GLU A 352 17.49 -11.53 9.67
N LYS A 353 16.24 -11.98 9.85
CA LYS A 353 15.22 -11.25 10.63
C LYS A 353 14.17 -12.20 11.17
N ALA A 354 13.74 -11.98 12.42
CA ALA A 354 12.55 -12.62 12.98
C ALA A 354 11.38 -11.63 12.97
N ILE A 355 10.21 -12.05 12.45
CA ILE A 355 9.00 -11.24 12.37
C ILE A 355 7.84 -12.03 12.94
N MET A 356 7.06 -11.41 13.84
CA MET A 356 5.86 -12.03 14.41
C MET A 356 4.73 -12.01 13.35
N MET A 357 4.30 -13.18 12.89
CA MET A 357 3.29 -13.31 11.84
C MET A 357 2.20 -14.32 12.20
N LYS A 358 0.97 -14.03 11.74
CA LYS A 358 -0.19 -14.91 11.93
C LYS A 358 -0.12 -16.12 11.00
N GLN A 359 -0.61 -17.27 11.45
CA GLN A 359 -0.65 -18.49 10.62
C GLN A 359 -1.41 -18.28 9.31
N GLY A 360 -0.90 -18.91 8.26
CA GLY A 360 -1.56 -18.98 6.98
C GLY A 360 -0.60 -19.12 5.80
N PHE A 361 -1.07 -18.72 4.64
CA PHE A 361 -0.24 -18.51 3.45
C PHE A 361 0.21 -17.05 3.41
N ASN A 362 1.49 -16.79 3.17
CA ASN A 362 2.02 -15.42 3.09
C ASN A 362 2.97 -15.30 1.91
N ASN A 363 2.68 -14.38 0.97
CA ASN A 363 3.69 -13.91 0.03
C ASN A 363 4.59 -12.85 0.67
N PHE A 364 5.86 -12.86 0.29
CA PHE A 364 6.83 -11.87 0.68
C PHE A 364 7.91 -11.70 -0.40
N MET A 365 8.63 -10.59 -0.34
CA MET A 365 9.80 -10.30 -1.15
C MET A 365 10.85 -9.57 -0.32
N TYR A 366 12.07 -9.51 -0.84
CA TYR A 366 13.13 -8.69 -0.26
C TYR A 366 13.25 -7.38 -1.04
N VAL A 367 12.97 -6.26 -0.39
CA VAL A 367 12.99 -4.92 -0.99
C VAL A 367 14.23 -4.17 -0.52
N VAL A 368 14.98 -3.64 -1.47
CA VAL A 368 16.09 -2.72 -1.21
C VAL A 368 15.57 -1.29 -1.16
N ALA A 369 15.94 -0.55 -0.13
CA ALA A 369 15.62 0.88 -0.05
C ALA A 369 16.79 1.69 0.51
N ASP A 370 16.84 2.96 0.11
CA ASP A 370 17.78 3.92 0.69
C ASP A 370 17.37 4.34 2.12
N LYS A 371 18.20 5.15 2.76
CA LYS A 371 17.96 5.65 4.13
C LYS A 371 16.69 6.49 4.29
N ASN A 372 16.14 7.00 3.19
CA ASN A 372 14.89 7.77 3.17
C ASN A 372 13.67 6.88 2.87
N GLY A 373 13.86 5.56 2.74
CA GLY A 373 12.82 4.61 2.40
C GLY A 373 12.46 4.57 0.90
N LYS A 374 13.23 5.24 0.04
CA LYS A 374 13.00 5.17 -1.41
C LYS A 374 13.46 3.80 -1.92
N VAL A 375 12.53 3.08 -2.55
CA VAL A 375 12.80 1.76 -3.15
C VAL A 375 13.78 1.89 -4.30
N ASP A 376 14.77 1.00 -4.32
CA ASP A 376 15.60 0.76 -5.50
C ASP A 376 15.06 -0.46 -6.25
N GLY A 377 14.24 -0.18 -7.26
CA GLY A 377 13.70 -1.22 -8.13
C GLY A 377 14.69 -1.70 -9.18
N GLU A 378 15.73 -0.92 -9.53
CA GLU A 378 16.71 -1.28 -10.56
C GLU A 378 17.64 -2.40 -10.04
N ASN A 379 18.15 -2.21 -8.83
CA ASN A 379 19.06 -3.15 -8.17
C ASN A 379 18.32 -4.09 -7.21
N ALA A 380 17.10 -4.50 -7.57
CA ALA A 380 16.29 -5.41 -6.77
C ALA A 380 17.00 -6.76 -6.60
N ILE A 381 17.10 -7.26 -5.36
CA ILE A 381 17.77 -8.52 -5.01
C ILE A 381 17.16 -9.73 -5.72
N ASP A 382 15.85 -9.67 -5.94
CA ASP A 382 15.10 -10.72 -6.63
C ASP A 382 15.17 -10.64 -8.15
N GLY A 383 15.74 -9.55 -8.70
CA GLY A 383 15.84 -9.31 -10.13
C GLY A 383 14.62 -8.62 -10.73
N ASN A 384 14.71 -8.42 -12.03
CA ASN A 384 13.71 -7.78 -12.86
C ASN A 384 13.53 -8.59 -14.14
N PHE A 385 12.36 -9.21 -14.29
CA PHE A 385 12.06 -10.08 -15.43
C PHE A 385 10.74 -9.65 -16.05
N TYR A 386 10.77 -9.23 -17.31
CA TYR A 386 9.57 -8.76 -18.00
C TYR A 386 8.44 -9.81 -18.04
N GLN A 387 8.74 -11.10 -17.85
CA GLN A 387 7.77 -12.20 -17.83
C GLN A 387 6.97 -12.28 -16.53
N THR A 388 7.41 -11.62 -15.45
CA THR A 388 6.79 -11.73 -14.13
C THR A 388 5.32 -11.31 -14.15
N GLU A 389 4.48 -12.09 -13.49
CA GLU A 389 3.07 -11.75 -13.34
C GLU A 389 2.91 -10.59 -12.34
N ASN A 390 2.17 -9.56 -12.72
CA ASN A 390 1.92 -8.37 -11.94
C ASN A 390 0.52 -7.84 -12.27
N ASP A 391 -0.17 -7.35 -11.23
CA ASP A 391 -1.42 -6.64 -11.33
C ASP A 391 -1.20 -5.13 -11.39
N TYR A 392 -1.62 -4.50 -12.48
CA TYR A 392 -1.56 -3.06 -12.67
C TYR A 392 -2.93 -2.42 -12.48
N ASN A 393 -2.97 -1.31 -11.73
CA ASN A 393 -4.16 -0.51 -11.49
C ASN A 393 -3.88 0.95 -11.86
N ILE A 394 -4.76 1.56 -12.65
CA ILE A 394 -4.67 2.96 -13.07
C ILE A 394 -5.90 3.69 -12.57
N PHE A 395 -5.70 4.74 -11.78
CA PHE A 395 -6.78 5.62 -11.31
C PHE A 395 -6.75 6.95 -12.01
N VAL A 396 -7.91 7.37 -12.51
CA VAL A 396 -8.08 8.65 -13.22
C VAL A 396 -8.70 9.66 -12.27
N TYR A 397 -7.95 10.71 -12.00
CA TYR A 397 -8.39 11.84 -11.21
C TYR A 397 -8.84 12.95 -12.15
N TYR A 398 -9.95 13.60 -11.80
CA TYR A 398 -10.46 14.73 -12.54
C TYR A 398 -11.00 15.80 -11.61
N ARG A 399 -10.59 17.04 -11.88
CA ARG A 399 -11.08 18.22 -11.18
C ARG A 399 -11.43 19.29 -12.18
N GLN A 400 -12.72 19.58 -12.32
CA GLN A 400 -13.18 20.69 -13.15
C GLN A 400 -12.76 22.03 -12.52
N ASN A 401 -12.73 23.10 -13.33
CA ASN A 401 -12.27 24.42 -12.87
C ASN A 401 -13.04 24.97 -11.65
N ASN A 402 -14.30 24.55 -11.48
CA ASN A 402 -15.17 24.98 -10.38
C ASN A 402 -15.34 23.92 -9.27
N GLU A 403 -14.65 22.78 -9.36
CA GLU A 403 -14.72 21.72 -8.35
C GLU A 403 -13.76 21.97 -7.18
N ARG A 404 -14.16 21.54 -5.99
CA ARG A 404 -13.45 21.77 -4.72
C ARG A 404 -12.43 20.67 -4.37
N TYR A 405 -12.42 19.56 -5.10
CA TYR A 405 -11.60 18.38 -4.78
C TYR A 405 -11.26 17.59 -6.04
N ASP A 406 -10.25 16.71 -5.93
CA ASP A 406 -9.88 15.79 -7.00
C ASP A 406 -10.72 14.52 -6.90
N ARG A 407 -11.61 14.32 -7.86
CA ARG A 407 -12.47 13.13 -7.95
C ARG A 407 -11.71 11.98 -8.57
N VAL A 408 -11.99 10.75 -8.17
CA VAL A 408 -11.51 9.56 -8.90
C VAL A 408 -12.65 9.05 -9.77
N ILE A 409 -12.55 9.28 -11.07
CA ILE A 409 -13.67 9.11 -12.02
C ILE A 409 -13.60 7.82 -12.83
N GLY A 410 -12.55 7.03 -12.67
CA GLY A 410 -12.41 5.74 -13.33
C GLY A 410 -11.22 4.95 -12.82
N ARG A 411 -11.30 3.63 -13.02
CA ARG A 411 -10.24 2.66 -12.75
C ARG A 411 -10.01 1.81 -14.00
N GLY A 412 -8.75 1.60 -14.35
CA GLY A 412 -8.31 0.61 -15.35
C GLY A 412 -7.46 -0.46 -14.68
N THR A 413 -7.59 -1.70 -15.13
CA THR A 413 -6.82 -2.83 -14.60
C THR A 413 -6.25 -3.67 -15.75
N ALA A 414 -5.04 -4.17 -15.56
CA ALA A 414 -4.44 -5.17 -16.46
C ALA A 414 -3.49 -6.06 -15.66
N ASN A 415 -3.37 -7.32 -16.05
CA ASN A 415 -2.39 -8.26 -15.51
C ASN A 415 -1.36 -8.57 -16.62
N SER A 416 -0.09 -8.75 -16.25
CA SER A 416 1.00 -8.99 -17.20
C SER A 416 1.13 -10.44 -17.69
N SER A 417 0.23 -11.35 -17.31
CA SER A 417 0.11 -12.67 -17.96
C SER A 417 -0.18 -12.56 -19.46
N ASP A 418 -0.90 -11.51 -19.86
CA ASP A 418 -1.27 -11.22 -21.25
C ASP A 418 -0.39 -10.10 -21.88
N ILE A 419 0.93 -10.17 -21.74
CA ILE A 419 1.82 -9.21 -22.41
C ILE A 419 1.72 -9.34 -23.93
N ILE A 420 1.41 -8.22 -24.59
CA ILE A 420 1.35 -8.13 -26.06
C ILE A 420 2.58 -7.35 -26.55
N ASN A 421 3.24 -7.88 -27.58
CA ASN A 421 4.42 -7.25 -28.21
C ASN A 421 4.04 -6.30 -29.35
#